data_AF-A0A6J7ZUH4-F1
#
_entry.id   AF-A0A6J7ZUH4-F1
#
_cell.length_a   1.000
_cell.length_b   1.000
_cell.length_c   1.000
_cell.angle_alpha   90.00
_cell.angle_beta   90.00
_cell.angle_gamma   90.00
#
_symmetry.space_group_name_H-M   'P 1'
#
loop_
_entity.id
_entity.type
_entity.pdbx_description
1 polymer ?
#
loop_
_entity_poly.entity_id
_entity_poly.type
_entity_poly.pdbx_seq_one_letter_code
_entity_poly.pdbx_strand_id
1 'polypeptide(L)'
;MAQAASKTCEICVSTSASHYCLECEQYFCENCKTFHKRQKVTKNHQFQSSSEVIPEAYGSITQLKETITQDLRRKVHEATQNIQNIEEGLQEFDLKVEVVVKAITEEGTKVKAMVNKCIAQMIASGKDQSRTEKDKFTTILAETRKDLKAGSDLDKKLYELDKKLNDENLLQFLQKLTDSIGKLMTEPISVYPCVQYTAKSATENDIK
;
A
#
# COMPACT_ATOMS: atom_id res chain seq x y z
N MET A 1 -47.68 44.67 43.23
CA MET A 1 -49.13 44.92 43.36
C MET A 1 -49.82 44.14 42.25
N ALA A 2 -50.44 43.01 42.57
CA ALA A 2 -51.12 42.18 41.56
C ALA A 2 -52.50 42.79 41.26
N GLN A 3 -52.71 43.25 40.03
CA GLN A 3 -54.05 43.54 39.53
C GLN A 3 -54.83 42.22 39.49
N ALA A 4 -55.78 42.04 40.40
CA ALA A 4 -56.78 41.00 40.27
C ALA A 4 -57.53 41.28 38.95
N ALA A 5 -57.35 40.41 37.96
CA ALA A 5 -58.11 40.48 36.72
C ALA A 5 -59.61 40.46 37.08
N SER A 6 -60.29 41.59 36.89
CA SER A 6 -61.71 41.73 37.18
C SER A 6 -62.48 40.83 36.23
N LYS A 7 -62.91 39.65 36.70
CA LYS A 7 -63.74 38.72 35.93
C LYS A 7 -65.08 39.40 35.64
N THR A 8 -65.42 39.57 34.37
CA THR A 8 -66.68 40.19 33.94
C THR A 8 -67.74 39.11 33.72
N CYS A 9 -69.02 39.50 33.80
CA CYS A 9 -70.12 38.60 33.53
C CYS A 9 -70.17 38.25 32.03
N GLU A 10 -70.29 36.97 31.68
CA GLU A 10 -70.27 36.52 30.28
C GLU A 10 -71.51 36.92 29.47
N ILE A 11 -72.66 37.08 30.13
CA ILE A 11 -73.89 37.48 29.46
C ILE A 11 -73.92 38.99 29.23
N CYS A 12 -73.60 39.75 30.27
CA CYS A 12 -73.86 41.17 30.28
C CYS A 12 -72.58 42.03 30.04
N VAL A 13 -71.37 41.43 30.08
CA VAL A 13 -70.00 41.90 29.73
C VAL A 13 -69.50 43.19 30.40
N SER A 14 -70.42 44.03 30.85
CA SER A 14 -70.24 45.38 31.40
C SER A 14 -70.18 45.42 32.92
N THR A 15 -70.51 44.31 33.60
CA THR A 15 -70.55 44.20 35.06
C THR A 15 -69.57 43.16 35.56
N SER A 16 -68.97 43.40 36.73
CA SER A 16 -68.11 42.42 37.39
C SER A 16 -68.93 41.20 37.82
N ALA A 17 -68.36 40.02 37.64
CA ALA A 17 -68.99 38.77 38.01
C ALA A 17 -68.77 38.48 39.50
N SER A 18 -69.87 38.32 40.23
CA SER A 18 -69.87 37.96 41.65
C SER A 18 -69.97 36.45 41.89
N HIS A 19 -70.39 35.68 40.89
CA HIS A 19 -70.67 34.26 41.03
C HIS A 19 -70.11 33.44 39.87
N TYR A 20 -69.77 32.19 40.14
CA TYR A 20 -69.34 31.20 39.17
C TYR A 20 -70.30 30.01 39.20
N CYS A 21 -70.82 29.59 38.06
CA CYS A 21 -71.68 28.41 37.94
C CYS A 21 -70.80 27.17 37.73
N LEU A 22 -70.93 26.15 38.58
CA LEU A 22 -70.05 24.98 38.55
C LEU A 22 -70.33 24.08 37.33
N GLU A 23 -71.58 24.01 36.88
CA GLU A 23 -71.99 23.13 35.78
C GLU A 23 -71.85 23.78 34.40
N CYS A 24 -71.93 25.11 34.32
CA CYS A 24 -71.68 25.83 33.07
C CYS A 24 -70.23 26.28 32.91
N GLU A 25 -69.46 26.29 34.00
CA GLU A 25 -68.10 26.83 34.06
C GLU A 25 -67.99 28.32 33.66
N GLN A 26 -69.06 29.09 33.90
CA GLN A 26 -69.19 30.49 33.47
C GLN A 26 -69.34 31.47 34.63
N TYR A 27 -68.87 32.71 34.40
CA TYR A 27 -68.96 33.81 35.37
C TYR A 27 -70.20 34.69 35.18
N PHE A 28 -70.92 34.93 36.26
CA PHE A 28 -72.17 35.69 36.27
C PHE A 28 -72.16 36.82 37.30
N CYS A 29 -72.78 37.95 36.97
CA CYS A 29 -73.24 38.92 37.97
C CYS A 29 -74.54 38.43 38.63
N GLU A 30 -74.98 39.08 39.70
CA GLU A 30 -76.18 38.66 40.47
C GLU A 30 -77.43 38.52 39.58
N ASN A 31 -77.64 39.49 38.68
CA ASN A 31 -78.80 39.51 37.79
C ASN A 31 -78.74 38.36 36.77
N CYS A 32 -77.57 38.19 36.13
CA CYS A 32 -77.38 37.16 35.11
C CYS A 32 -77.41 35.74 35.77
N LYS A 33 -76.99 35.57 37.04
CA LYS A 33 -77.18 34.34 37.85
C LYS A 33 -78.64 34.01 38.13
N THR A 34 -79.43 34.99 38.58
CA THR A 34 -80.85 34.76 38.89
C THR A 34 -81.64 34.41 37.65
N PHE A 35 -81.30 35.02 36.51
CA PHE A 35 -81.88 34.63 35.21
C PHE A 35 -81.48 33.20 34.82
N HIS A 36 -80.21 32.84 34.98
CA HIS A 36 -79.72 31.48 34.74
C HIS A 36 -80.55 30.45 35.51
N LYS A 37 -80.70 30.59 36.84
CA LYS A 37 -81.49 29.65 37.66
C LYS A 37 -82.98 29.58 37.32
N ARG A 38 -83.53 30.53 36.57
CA ARG A 38 -84.93 30.48 36.14
C ARG A 38 -85.14 29.61 34.90
N GLN A 39 -84.09 29.34 34.14
CA GLN A 39 -84.18 28.47 32.97
C GLN A 39 -84.35 27.02 33.41
N LYS A 40 -85.26 26.29 32.74
CA LYS A 40 -85.60 24.89 33.09
C LYS A 40 -84.37 23.98 33.09
N VAL A 41 -83.42 24.24 32.19
CA VAL A 41 -82.20 23.45 31.99
C VAL A 41 -81.14 23.70 33.06
N THR A 42 -81.06 24.91 33.62
CA THR A 42 -79.99 25.31 34.55
C THR A 42 -80.50 25.64 35.96
N LYS A 43 -81.76 25.31 36.24
CA LYS A 43 -82.44 25.57 37.53
C LYS A 43 -81.73 25.00 38.75
N ASN A 44 -81.14 23.82 38.58
CA ASN A 44 -80.45 23.09 39.66
C ASN A 44 -78.95 23.37 39.72
N HIS A 45 -78.45 24.29 38.89
CA HIS A 45 -77.03 24.60 38.86
C HIS A 45 -76.58 25.26 40.16
N GLN A 46 -75.43 24.81 40.65
CA GLN A 46 -74.76 25.31 41.81
C GLN A 46 -73.88 26.51 41.45
N PHE A 47 -73.88 27.49 42.35
CA PHE A 47 -73.09 28.70 42.20
C PHE A 47 -72.19 28.86 43.41
N GLN A 48 -70.94 29.19 43.16
CA GLN A 48 -69.96 29.56 44.18
C GLN A 48 -69.62 31.05 44.06
N SER A 49 -69.26 31.70 45.17
CA SER A 49 -68.75 33.07 45.11
C SER A 49 -67.50 33.11 44.25
N SER A 50 -67.38 34.10 43.36
CA SER A 50 -66.19 34.26 42.50
C SER A 50 -64.89 34.47 43.30
N SER A 51 -64.99 34.83 44.59
CA SER A 51 -63.87 34.93 45.53
C SER A 51 -63.40 33.59 46.12
N GLU A 52 -64.27 32.57 46.17
CA GLU A 52 -64.01 31.27 46.83
C GLU A 52 -63.49 30.20 45.87
N VAL A 53 -63.69 30.36 44.55
CA VAL A 53 -63.20 29.43 43.52
C VAL A 53 -61.67 29.52 43.33
N ILE A 54 -61.04 30.57 43.87
CA ILE A 54 -59.63 30.92 43.62
C ILE A 54 -58.63 30.18 44.53
N PRO A 55 -58.85 30.02 45.85
CA PRO A 55 -57.81 29.49 46.75
C PRO A 55 -57.44 28.02 46.51
N GLU A 56 -58.41 27.14 46.26
CA GLU A 56 -58.16 25.69 46.12
C GLU A 56 -57.46 25.34 44.81
N ALA A 57 -57.86 25.99 43.71
CA ALA A 57 -57.20 25.83 42.41
C ALA A 57 -55.76 26.34 42.46
N TYR A 58 -55.50 27.47 43.14
CA TYR A 58 -54.14 28.00 43.29
C TYR A 58 -53.24 27.06 44.10
N GLY A 59 -53.73 26.48 45.20
CA GLY A 59 -52.96 25.50 45.98
C GLY A 59 -52.55 24.27 45.15
N SER A 60 -53.51 23.73 44.38
CA SER A 60 -53.28 22.57 43.50
C SER A 60 -52.29 22.90 42.37
N ILE A 61 -52.41 24.08 41.76
CA ILE A 61 -51.48 24.56 40.71
C ILE A 61 -50.08 24.76 41.29
N THR A 62 -49.95 25.32 42.49
CA THR A 62 -48.65 25.50 43.16
C THR A 62 -47.99 24.15 43.45
N GLN A 63 -48.73 23.18 43.98
CA GLN A 63 -48.22 21.83 44.25
C GLN A 63 -47.80 21.11 42.96
N LEU A 64 -48.61 21.23 41.89
CA LEU A 64 -48.28 20.67 40.59
C LEU A 64 -47.02 21.30 40.01
N LYS A 65 -46.89 22.63 40.09
CA LYS A 65 -45.70 23.37 39.63
C LYS A 65 -44.44 22.90 40.35
N GLU A 66 -44.50 22.72 41.68
CA GLU A 66 -43.35 22.23 42.45
C GLU A 66 -42.97 20.81 42.03
N THR A 67 -43.97 19.93 41.86
CA THR A 67 -43.77 18.54 41.42
C THR A 67 -43.11 18.47 40.04
N ILE A 68 -43.61 19.24 39.07
CA ILE A 68 -43.03 19.32 37.72
C ILE A 68 -41.61 19.88 37.78
N THR A 69 -41.39 20.93 38.58
CA THR A 69 -40.06 21.54 38.74
C THR A 69 -39.06 20.55 39.32
N GLN A 70 -39.47 19.74 40.30
CA GLN A 70 -38.63 18.72 40.90
C GLN A 70 -38.31 17.58 39.92
N ASP A 71 -39.28 17.09 39.15
CA ASP A 71 -39.04 16.05 38.13
C ASP A 71 -38.12 16.56 37.02
N LEU A 72 -38.32 17.79 36.55
CA LEU A 72 -37.42 18.41 35.56
C LEU A 72 -36.01 18.57 36.11
N ARG A 73 -35.84 19.00 37.36
CA ARG A 73 -34.51 19.08 38.01
C ARG A 73 -33.83 17.71 38.07
N ARG A 74 -34.57 16.64 38.44
CA ARG A 74 -34.04 15.28 38.48
C ARG A 74 -33.59 14.82 37.10
N LYS A 75 -34.43 15.00 36.07
CA LYS A 75 -34.09 14.63 34.68
C LYS A 75 -32.90 15.41 34.15
N VAL A 76 -32.81 16.70 34.45
CA VAL A 76 -31.64 17.52 34.08
C VAL A 76 -30.40 16.99 34.76
N HIS A 77 -30.46 16.65 36.05
CA HIS A 77 -29.32 16.08 36.76
C HIS A 77 -28.87 14.74 36.17
N GLU A 78 -29.80 13.82 35.89
CA GLU A 78 -29.52 12.54 35.22
C GLU A 78 -28.89 12.75 33.83
N ALA A 79 -29.42 13.69 33.05
CA ALA A 79 -28.86 14.04 31.75
C ALA A 79 -27.44 14.61 31.87
N THR A 80 -27.18 15.50 32.83
CA THR A 80 -25.84 16.04 33.09
C THR A 80 -24.85 14.94 33.46
N GLN A 81 -25.24 14.00 34.32
CA GLN A 81 -24.37 12.88 34.69
C GLN A 81 -24.08 11.96 33.51
N ASN A 82 -25.08 11.69 32.67
CA ASN A 82 -24.88 10.90 31.45
C ASN A 82 -23.94 11.60 30.46
N ILE A 83 -24.06 12.92 30.29
CA ILE A 83 -23.14 13.72 29.46
C ILE A 83 -21.72 13.60 29.99
N GLN A 84 -21.52 13.77 31.30
CA GLN A 84 -20.20 13.64 31.92
C GLN A 84 -19.59 12.24 31.69
N ASN A 85 -20.37 11.18 31.88
CA ASN A 85 -19.91 9.81 31.62
C ASN A 85 -19.50 9.59 30.15
N ILE A 86 -20.24 10.20 29.21
CA ILE A 86 -19.91 10.16 27.78
C ILE A 86 -18.61 10.93 27.50
N GLU A 87 -18.43 12.11 28.09
CA GLU A 87 -17.22 12.91 27.95
C GLU A 87 -15.98 12.18 28.47
N GLU A 88 -16.08 11.54 29.65
CA GLU A 88 -15.01 10.70 30.21
C GLU A 88 -14.70 9.50 29.30
N GLY A 89 -15.74 8.84 28.77
CA GLY A 89 -15.58 7.74 27.82
C GLY A 89 -14.92 8.16 26.49
N LEU A 90 -15.23 9.37 25.99
CA LEU A 90 -14.59 9.94 24.80
C LEU A 90 -13.11 10.25 25.05
N GLN A 91 -12.76 10.81 26.21
CA GLN A 91 -11.36 11.04 26.59
C GLN A 91 -10.57 9.74 26.69
N GLU A 92 -11.15 8.69 27.29
CA GLU A 92 -10.52 7.37 27.35
C GLU A 92 -10.34 6.77 25.95
N PHE A 93 -11.33 6.93 25.08
CA PHE A 93 -11.26 6.48 23.69
C PHE A 93 -10.15 7.20 22.92
N ASP A 94 -10.05 8.53 23.04
CA ASP A 94 -9.01 9.32 22.38
C ASP A 94 -7.60 8.88 22.80
N LEU A 95 -7.37 8.64 24.10
CA LEU A 95 -6.10 8.09 24.60
C LEU A 95 -5.79 6.72 23.99
N LYS A 96 -6.79 5.83 23.87
CA LYS A 96 -6.60 4.52 23.23
C LYS A 96 -6.25 4.65 21.75
N VAL A 97 -6.92 5.55 21.03
CA VAL A 97 -6.62 5.83 19.62
C VAL A 97 -5.19 6.34 19.47
N GLU A 98 -4.75 7.26 20.32
CA GLU A 98 -3.38 7.80 20.30
C GLU A 98 -2.33 6.69 20.50
N VAL A 99 -2.55 5.82 21.49
CA VAL A 99 -1.67 4.66 21.74
C VAL A 99 -1.57 3.74 20.53
N VAL A 100 -2.71 3.43 19.89
CA VAL A 100 -2.75 2.58 18.70
C VAL A 100 -2.04 3.24 17.52
N VAL A 101 -2.28 4.53 17.27
CA VAL A 101 -1.63 5.29 16.19
C VAL A 101 -0.11 5.33 16.39
N LYS A 102 0.34 5.53 17.63
CA LYS A 102 1.77 5.50 17.96
C LYS A 102 2.39 4.14 17.70
N ALA A 103 1.73 3.05 18.14
CA ALA A 103 2.21 1.69 17.89
C ALA A 103 2.30 1.36 16.39
N ILE A 104 1.28 1.72 15.61
CA ILE A 104 1.28 1.53 14.13
C ILE A 104 2.43 2.32 13.49
N THR A 105 2.65 3.55 13.94
CA THR A 105 3.72 4.41 13.41
C THR A 105 5.09 3.81 13.71
N GLU A 106 5.32 3.38 14.96
CA GLU A 106 6.59 2.74 15.37
C GLU A 106 6.85 1.46 14.56
N GLU A 107 5.88 0.56 14.44
CA GLU A 107 6.03 -0.65 13.61
C GLU A 107 6.25 -0.32 12.13
N GLY A 108 5.54 0.67 11.59
CA GLY A 108 5.75 1.16 10.23
C GLY A 108 7.18 1.65 9.99
N THR A 109 7.78 2.35 10.97
CA THR A 109 9.19 2.78 10.86
C THR A 109 10.17 1.61 10.91
N LYS A 110 9.91 0.57 11.73
CA LYS A 110 10.74 -0.63 11.78
C LYS A 110 10.71 -1.39 10.46
N VAL A 111 9.51 -1.59 9.89
CA VAL A 111 9.35 -2.25 8.59
C VAL A 111 10.09 -1.47 7.50
N LYS A 112 9.95 -0.14 7.46
CA LYS A 112 10.68 0.72 6.51
C LYS A 112 12.20 0.57 6.66
N ALA A 113 12.71 0.53 7.88
CA ALA A 113 14.14 0.32 8.14
C ALA A 113 14.63 -1.06 7.67
N MET A 114 13.84 -2.12 7.91
CA MET A 114 14.15 -3.48 7.43
C MET A 114 14.20 -3.56 5.90
N VAL A 115 13.21 -2.97 5.21
CA VAL A 115 13.16 -2.92 3.75
C VAL A 115 14.37 -2.18 3.18
N ASN A 116 14.70 -1.00 3.73
CA ASN A 116 15.87 -0.25 3.30
C ASN A 116 17.18 -1.02 3.51
N LYS A 117 17.32 -1.73 4.62
CA LYS A 117 18.47 -2.59 4.89
C LYS A 117 18.57 -3.72 3.86
N CYS A 118 17.46 -4.38 3.52
CA CYS A 118 17.42 -5.43 2.51
C CYS A 118 17.81 -4.90 1.12
N ILE A 119 17.25 -3.76 0.70
CA ILE A 119 17.59 -3.10 -0.57
C ILE A 119 19.10 -2.79 -0.62
N ALA A 120 19.67 -2.23 0.46
CA ALA A 120 21.09 -1.93 0.53
C ALA A 120 21.96 -3.19 0.39
N GLN A 121 21.56 -4.30 1.03
CA GLN A 121 22.25 -5.59 0.90
C GLN A 121 22.18 -6.16 -0.51
N MET A 122 21.02 -6.10 -1.17
CA MET A 122 20.85 -6.52 -2.56
C MET A 122 21.74 -5.71 -3.52
N ILE A 123 21.80 -4.39 -3.33
CA ILE A 123 22.67 -3.50 -4.12
C ILE A 123 24.14 -3.85 -3.89
N ALA A 124 24.57 -4.07 -2.65
CA ALA A 124 25.95 -4.45 -2.35
C ALA A 124 26.31 -5.79 -3.00
N SER A 125 25.47 -6.81 -2.84
CA SER A 125 25.66 -8.13 -3.45
C SER A 125 25.75 -8.05 -4.98
N GLY A 126 24.86 -7.28 -5.63
CA GLY A 126 24.91 -7.08 -7.07
C GLY A 126 26.19 -6.38 -7.54
N LYS A 127 26.71 -5.41 -6.78
CA LYS A 127 27.99 -4.76 -7.07
C LYS A 127 29.16 -5.74 -6.95
N ASP A 128 29.17 -6.59 -5.93
CA ASP A 128 30.24 -7.57 -5.73
C ASP A 128 30.24 -8.66 -6.81
N GLN A 129 29.05 -9.13 -7.23
CA GLN A 129 28.91 -10.02 -8.37
C GLN A 129 29.41 -9.37 -9.66
N SER A 130 29.01 -8.12 -9.92
CA SER A 130 29.46 -7.38 -11.11
C SER A 130 30.99 -7.19 -11.14
N ARG A 131 31.62 -6.90 -9.99
CA ARG A 131 33.09 -6.84 -9.87
C ARG A 131 33.74 -8.18 -10.18
N THR A 132 33.23 -9.25 -9.57
CA THR A 132 33.73 -10.61 -9.78
C THR A 132 33.68 -11.02 -11.26
N GLU A 133 32.56 -10.75 -11.94
CA GLU A 133 32.42 -11.04 -13.37
C GLU A 133 33.35 -10.16 -14.22
N LYS A 134 33.50 -8.87 -13.88
CA LYS A 134 34.46 -8.00 -14.55
C LYS A 134 35.90 -8.50 -14.42
N ASP A 135 36.29 -9.01 -13.26
CA ASP A 135 37.63 -9.56 -13.03
C ASP A 135 37.86 -10.84 -13.84
N LYS A 136 36.85 -11.71 -13.96
CA LYS A 136 36.88 -12.87 -14.87
C LYS A 136 37.07 -12.45 -16.33
N PHE A 137 36.27 -11.51 -16.82
CA PHE A 137 36.42 -11.00 -18.19
C PHE A 137 37.79 -10.35 -18.42
N THR A 138 38.31 -9.61 -17.44
CA THR A 138 39.63 -9.00 -17.52
C THR A 138 40.73 -10.07 -17.64
N THR A 139 40.60 -11.18 -16.90
CA THR A 139 41.50 -12.33 -16.97
C THR A 139 41.45 -13.00 -18.34
N ILE A 140 40.24 -13.29 -18.85
CA ILE A 140 40.03 -13.88 -20.18
C ILE A 140 40.64 -12.99 -21.27
N LEU A 141 40.42 -11.68 -21.19
CA LEU A 141 40.99 -10.72 -22.15
C LEU A 141 42.53 -10.70 -22.11
N ALA A 142 43.14 -10.85 -20.94
CA ALA A 142 44.59 -10.92 -20.80
C ALA A 142 45.15 -12.20 -21.44
N GLU A 143 44.49 -13.33 -21.24
CA GLU A 143 44.84 -14.64 -21.85
C GLU A 143 44.71 -14.58 -23.37
N THR A 144 43.55 -14.13 -23.89
CA THR A 144 43.34 -13.98 -25.34
C THR A 144 44.37 -13.05 -25.98
N ARG A 145 44.76 -11.96 -25.29
CA ARG A 145 45.82 -11.07 -25.78
C ARG A 145 47.18 -11.77 -25.85
N LYS A 146 47.49 -12.67 -24.91
CA LYS A 146 48.72 -13.46 -24.93
C LYS A 146 48.73 -14.42 -26.13
N ASP A 147 47.61 -15.09 -26.38
CA ASP A 147 47.47 -16.02 -27.49
C ASP A 147 47.57 -15.30 -28.85
N LEU A 148 46.96 -14.12 -28.99
CA LEU A 148 47.07 -13.30 -30.20
C LEU A 148 48.52 -12.87 -30.48
N LYS A 149 49.30 -12.54 -29.44
CA LYS A 149 50.73 -12.24 -29.60
C LYS A 149 51.50 -13.47 -30.06
N ALA A 150 51.24 -14.63 -29.45
CA ALA A 150 51.87 -15.88 -29.85
C ALA A 150 51.53 -16.23 -31.32
N GLY A 151 50.28 -16.04 -31.75
CA GLY A 151 49.87 -16.18 -33.14
C GLY A 151 50.62 -15.24 -34.08
N SER A 152 50.71 -13.95 -33.75
CA SER A 152 51.47 -12.97 -34.53
C SER A 152 52.96 -13.34 -34.66
N ASP A 153 53.56 -13.91 -33.62
CA ASP A 153 54.95 -14.37 -33.66
C ASP A 153 55.12 -15.65 -34.50
N LEU A 154 54.13 -16.54 -34.52
CA LEU A 154 54.10 -17.69 -35.42
C LEU A 154 53.98 -17.26 -36.89
N ASP A 155 53.13 -16.28 -37.19
CA ASP A 155 52.99 -15.73 -38.55
C ASP A 155 54.32 -15.17 -39.07
N LYS A 156 55.06 -14.43 -38.23
CA LYS A 156 56.40 -13.95 -38.56
C LYS A 156 57.37 -15.10 -38.85
N LYS A 157 57.33 -16.18 -38.06
CA LYS A 157 58.17 -17.37 -38.28
C LYS A 157 57.81 -18.08 -39.60
N LEU A 158 56.52 -18.22 -39.90
CA LEU A 158 56.05 -18.79 -41.17
C LEU A 158 56.53 -17.95 -42.36
N TYR A 159 56.45 -16.62 -42.26
CA TYR A 159 56.98 -15.72 -43.28
C TYR A 159 58.49 -15.90 -43.51
N GLU A 160 59.29 -16.01 -42.44
CA GLU A 160 60.73 -16.28 -42.56
C GLU A 160 61.04 -17.67 -43.13
N LEU A 161 60.22 -18.68 -42.82
CA LEU A 161 60.35 -20.02 -43.41
C LEU A 161 60.01 -20.01 -44.90
N ASP A 162 58.92 -19.35 -45.30
CA ASP A 162 58.53 -19.19 -46.70
C ASP A 162 59.63 -18.50 -47.51
N LYS A 163 60.20 -17.42 -46.97
CA LYS A 163 61.35 -16.73 -47.57
C LYS A 163 62.56 -17.64 -47.80
N LYS A 164 62.85 -18.55 -46.87
CA LYS A 164 63.96 -19.53 -47.00
C LYS A 164 63.64 -20.65 -48.01
N LEU A 165 62.38 -21.07 -48.09
CA LEU A 165 61.95 -22.08 -49.07
C LEU A 165 62.04 -21.51 -50.49
N ASN A 166 61.68 -20.23 -50.64
CA ASN A 166 61.78 -19.45 -51.86
C ASN A 166 63.19 -18.87 -52.09
N ASP A 167 64.22 -19.36 -51.38
CA ASP A 167 65.60 -18.99 -51.65
C ASP A 167 65.93 -19.44 -53.08
N GLU A 168 66.13 -18.45 -53.96
CA GLU A 168 66.44 -18.65 -55.37
C GLU A 168 67.61 -19.62 -55.57
N ASN A 169 68.53 -19.71 -54.60
CA ASN A 169 69.64 -20.66 -54.68
C ASN A 169 69.19 -22.11 -54.57
N LEU A 170 68.20 -22.42 -53.70
CA LEU A 170 67.66 -23.77 -53.56
C LEU A 170 66.81 -24.13 -54.79
N LEU A 171 65.98 -23.21 -55.25
CA LEU A 171 65.18 -23.39 -56.46
C LEU A 171 66.08 -23.58 -57.70
N GLN A 172 67.12 -22.75 -57.85
CA GLN A 172 68.11 -22.91 -58.92
C GLN A 172 68.90 -24.21 -58.80
N PHE A 173 69.23 -24.66 -57.58
CA PHE A 173 69.91 -25.93 -57.37
C PHE A 173 69.02 -27.11 -57.77
N LEU A 174 67.75 -27.14 -57.34
CA LEU A 174 66.78 -28.16 -57.72
C LEU A 174 66.51 -28.16 -59.23
N GLN A 175 66.45 -26.98 -59.86
CA GLN A 175 66.34 -26.87 -61.32
C GLN A 175 67.57 -27.48 -62.00
N LYS A 176 68.79 -27.13 -61.57
CA LYS A 176 70.03 -27.70 -62.11
C LYS A 176 70.09 -29.23 -61.95
N LEU A 177 69.61 -29.76 -60.83
CA LEU A 177 69.56 -31.20 -60.56
C LEU A 177 68.56 -31.89 -61.49
N THR A 178 67.38 -31.30 -61.67
CA THR A 178 66.34 -31.77 -62.60
C THR A 178 66.86 -31.78 -64.03
N ASP A 179 67.52 -30.70 -64.45
CA ASP A 179 68.14 -30.60 -65.78
C ASP A 179 69.24 -31.67 -65.97
N SER A 180 70.02 -31.95 -64.92
CA SER A 180 71.08 -32.97 -64.96
C SER A 180 70.52 -34.39 -65.08
N ILE A 181 69.45 -34.70 -64.34
CA ILE A 181 68.74 -35.99 -64.47
C ILE A 181 68.07 -36.11 -65.84
N GLY A 182 67.45 -35.05 -66.35
CA GLY A 182 66.87 -35.02 -67.68
C GLY A 182 67.89 -35.33 -68.78
N LYS A 183 69.11 -34.78 -68.67
CA LYS A 183 70.23 -35.11 -69.58
C LYS A 183 70.62 -36.58 -69.49
N LEU A 184 70.77 -37.13 -68.29
CA LEU A 184 71.07 -38.57 -68.09
C LEU A 184 69.98 -39.50 -68.66
N MET A 185 68.73 -39.07 -68.65
CA MET A 185 67.59 -39.83 -69.18
C MET A 185 67.44 -39.72 -70.72
N THR A 186 68.06 -38.72 -71.34
CA THR A 186 67.95 -38.44 -72.78
C THR A 186 69.20 -38.84 -73.57
N GLU A 187 70.32 -39.03 -72.90
CA GLU A 187 71.48 -39.67 -73.49
C GLU A 187 71.19 -41.18 -73.68
N PRO A 188 71.33 -41.71 -74.90
CA PRO A 188 71.11 -43.12 -75.15
C PRO A 188 72.14 -43.90 -74.35
N ILE A 189 71.65 -44.72 -73.41
CA ILE A 189 72.47 -45.66 -72.66
C ILE A 189 73.22 -46.50 -73.69
N SER A 190 74.54 -46.28 -73.78
CA SER A 190 75.42 -47.12 -74.58
C SER A 190 75.32 -48.53 -74.02
N VAL A 191 74.54 -49.35 -74.69
CA VAL A 191 74.37 -50.76 -74.37
C VAL A 191 75.72 -51.42 -74.66
N TYR A 192 76.56 -51.51 -73.63
CA TYR A 192 77.73 -52.38 -73.70
C TYR A 192 77.25 -53.81 -74.01
N PRO A 193 77.99 -54.58 -74.82
CA PRO A 193 77.55 -55.88 -75.28
C PRO A 193 77.23 -56.79 -74.09
N CYS A 194 76.03 -57.35 -74.15
CA CYS A 194 75.48 -58.35 -73.24
C CYS A 194 76.53 -59.41 -72.87
N VAL A 195 76.99 -59.42 -71.61
CA VAL A 195 77.62 -60.61 -71.03
C VAL A 195 76.53 -61.65 -70.91
N GLN A 196 76.62 -62.72 -71.70
CA GLN A 196 75.76 -63.88 -71.57
C GLN A 196 76.00 -64.54 -70.21
N TYR A 197 75.14 -64.23 -69.24
CA TYR A 197 75.04 -65.03 -68.02
C TYR A 197 74.44 -66.38 -68.40
N THR A 198 75.31 -67.38 -68.53
CA THR A 198 74.88 -68.77 -68.47
C THR A 198 74.45 -69.07 -67.04
N ALA A 199 73.21 -69.51 -66.86
CA ALA A 199 72.72 -70.03 -65.60
C ALA A 199 73.54 -71.28 -65.25
N LYS A 200 74.51 -71.14 -64.34
CA LYS A 200 75.01 -72.27 -63.56
C LYS A 200 74.06 -72.49 -62.39
N SER A 201 73.26 -73.53 -62.50
CA SER A 201 72.66 -74.18 -61.34
C SER A 201 73.78 -74.54 -60.36
N ALA A 202 73.76 -73.90 -59.19
CA ALA A 202 74.57 -74.29 -58.04
C ALA A 202 73.64 -74.49 -56.85
N THR A 203 73.77 -75.68 -56.29
CA THR A 203 72.99 -76.40 -55.29
C THR A 203 72.89 -75.72 -53.92
N GLU A 204 71.80 -76.02 -53.19
CA GLU A 204 71.69 -75.91 -51.74
C GLU A 204 72.92 -76.50 -51.05
N ASN A 205 73.88 -75.69 -50.60
CA ASN A 205 74.80 -76.04 -49.50
C ASN A 205 75.69 -74.91 -48.95
N ASP A 206 75.68 -73.69 -49.50
CA ASP A 206 76.59 -72.62 -49.05
C ASP A 206 75.91 -71.51 -48.21
N ILE A 207 74.98 -71.88 -47.31
CA ILE A 207 74.50 -70.99 -46.23
C ILE A 207 74.77 -71.65 -44.88
N LYS A 208 75.91 -71.29 -44.28
CA LYS A 208 76.14 -71.30 -42.84
C LYS A 208 76.84 -70.01 -42.44
#